data_AF-A0A0A9YJI0-F1
#
_entry.id   AF-A0A0A9YJI0-F1
#
_cell.length_a   1.000
_cell.length_b   1.000
_cell.length_c   1.000
_cell.angle_alpha   90.00
_cell.angle_beta   90.00
_cell.angle_gamma   90.00
#
_symmetry.space_group_name_H-M   'P 1'
#
loop_
_entity.id
_entity.type
_entity.pdbx_description
1 polymer ?
#
loop_
_entity_poly.entity_id
_entity_poly.type
_entity_poly.pdbx_seq_one_letter_code
_entity_poly.pdbx_strand_id
1 'polypeptide(L)'
;MSVVMNSTRNSGSISNLTQSSDDYDENCLTEEGLLKKDCISPEDVLKLNRITKSYLCPPEANVYDIEFVRFKIRDLDTGTVLFEIAKRSSSSNPEDGNIPFIQSSGLLDSLEIESSSEESDQNSGRFVRYQFTPQFLKLKTVGATVEFTVGNHPISNFRMIERHYFKEKLLKSFDFEFGFCIPNSCNSCEHIYHFPKLSKALVTDMINHPYETRSDSFYFVNGELIMHNKADYSYNGNLNI
;
A
#
# COMPACT_ATOMS: atom_id res chain seq x y z
N MET A 1 -18.82 -16.14 -5.17
CA MET A 1 -17.83 -17.18 -4.79
C MET A 1 -16.72 -16.48 -4.02
N SER A 2 -16.28 -17.05 -2.88
CA SER A 2 -15.21 -16.47 -2.06
C SER A 2 -14.00 -17.39 -2.10
N VAL A 3 -12.82 -16.86 -2.45
CA VAL A 3 -11.56 -17.61 -2.58
C VAL A 3 -10.55 -17.08 -1.59
N VAL A 4 -9.86 -17.96 -0.86
CA VAL A 4 -8.74 -17.59 0.02
C VAL A 4 -7.43 -17.94 -0.68
N MET A 5 -6.56 -16.95 -0.82
CA MET A 5 -5.24 -17.03 -1.45
C MET A 5 -4.16 -16.88 -0.38
N ASN A 6 -3.11 -17.68 -0.48
CA ASN A 6 -1.89 -17.52 0.30
C ASN A 6 -0.78 -17.03 -0.62
N SER A 7 -0.35 -15.76 -0.46
CA SER A 7 0.81 -15.25 -1.20
C SER A 7 2.09 -15.73 -0.53
N THR A 8 2.95 -16.41 -1.28
CA THR A 8 4.28 -16.81 -0.81
C THR A 8 5.35 -16.42 -1.82
N ARG A 9 5.93 -15.23 -1.61
CA ARG A 9 7.33 -14.91 -1.92
C ARG A 9 7.69 -13.59 -1.24
N ASN A 10 8.65 -13.62 -0.33
CA ASN A 10 9.22 -12.42 0.30
C ASN A 10 10.68 -12.32 -0.13
N SER A 11 10.94 -11.82 -1.34
CA SER A 11 12.29 -11.42 -1.76
C SER A 11 12.51 -9.96 -1.39
N GLY A 12 12.58 -9.68 -0.08
CA GLY A 12 12.90 -8.35 0.40
C GLY A 12 14.39 -8.07 0.22
N SER A 13 14.80 -7.43 -0.87
CA SER A 13 16.17 -6.91 -1.02
C SER A 13 16.49 -5.96 0.14
N ILE A 14 17.63 -6.18 0.80
CA ILE A 14 18.19 -5.30 1.82
C ILE A 14 19.24 -4.46 1.11
N SER A 15 19.02 -3.15 0.96
CA SER A 15 20.10 -2.24 0.62
C SER A 15 20.97 -2.04 1.87
N ASN A 16 22.24 -2.45 1.79
CA ASN A 16 23.20 -2.26 2.86
C ASN A 16 23.45 -0.75 3.08
N LEU A 17 23.24 -0.29 4.30
CA LEU A 17 23.57 1.06 4.75
C LEU A 17 25.08 1.16 5.03
N THR A 18 25.89 1.42 4.01
CA THR A 18 27.22 2.01 4.17
C THR A 18 27.65 2.84 2.96
N GLN A 19 27.94 4.11 3.27
CA GLN A 19 28.79 5.09 2.62
C GLN A 19 28.37 5.77 1.31
N SER A 20 28.44 7.10 1.42
CA SER A 20 28.32 8.16 0.44
C SER A 20 29.38 8.10 -0.66
N SER A 21 28.91 8.21 -1.89
CA SER A 21 29.55 8.97 -2.96
C SER A 21 28.43 9.33 -3.95
N ASP A 22 28.28 10.63 -4.22
CA ASP A 22 27.43 11.14 -5.30
C ASP A 22 27.98 10.62 -6.64
N ASP A 23 27.53 9.43 -7.03
CA ASP A 23 27.68 8.92 -8.39
C ASP A 23 26.30 9.07 -9.03
N TYR A 24 26.14 10.13 -9.84
CA TYR A 24 24.95 10.31 -10.66
C TYR A 24 24.97 9.21 -11.72
N ASP A 25 24.37 8.08 -11.39
CA ASP A 25 24.12 6.99 -12.32
C ASP A 25 23.22 7.52 -13.44
N GLU A 26 23.80 7.70 -14.65
CA GLU A 26 23.12 8.18 -15.87
C GLU A 26 21.92 7.30 -16.27
N ASN A 27 21.71 6.16 -15.60
CA ASN A 27 20.58 5.25 -15.79
C ASN A 27 19.52 5.26 -14.68
N CYS A 28 19.53 6.24 -13.76
CA CYS A 28 18.50 6.35 -12.73
C CYS A 28 17.13 6.67 -13.38
N LEU A 29 16.26 5.66 -13.50
CA LEU A 29 14.88 5.86 -13.99
C LEU A 29 14.16 6.90 -13.10
N THR A 30 13.72 7.99 -13.71
CA THR A 30 12.94 9.03 -13.04
C THR A 30 11.44 8.82 -13.25
N GLU A 31 10.63 9.39 -12.36
CA GLU A 31 9.17 9.42 -12.49
C GLU A 31 8.75 10.00 -13.84
N GLU A 32 9.38 11.09 -14.28
CA GLU A 32 9.08 11.73 -15.57
C GLU A 32 9.43 10.84 -16.76
N GLY A 33 10.42 9.95 -16.60
CA GLY A 33 10.73 8.91 -17.59
C GLY A 33 9.67 7.83 -17.65
N LEU A 34 9.13 7.41 -16.49
CA LEU A 34 8.06 6.41 -16.42
C LEU A 34 6.73 6.92 -16.98
N LEU A 35 6.37 8.17 -16.69
CA LEU A 35 5.13 8.80 -17.19
C LEU A 35 5.10 8.95 -18.73
N LYS A 36 6.25 8.84 -19.41
CA LYS A 36 6.35 8.87 -20.87
C LYS A 36 6.25 7.48 -21.51
N LYS A 37 6.24 6.41 -20.72
CA LYS A 37 6.11 5.05 -21.23
C LYS A 37 4.65 4.72 -21.50
N ASP A 38 4.42 3.97 -22.56
CA ASP A 38 3.08 3.43 -22.87
C ASP A 38 2.65 2.37 -21.84
N CYS A 39 3.61 1.62 -21.29
CA CYS A 39 3.38 0.60 -20.28
C CYS A 39 4.52 0.62 -19.25
N ILE A 40 4.16 0.62 -17.96
CA ILE A 40 5.09 0.59 -16.83
C ILE A 40 5.11 -0.83 -16.28
N SER A 41 6.30 -1.42 -16.19
CA SER A 41 6.48 -2.81 -15.73
C SER A 41 6.89 -2.90 -14.24
N PRO A 42 6.82 -4.09 -13.61
CA PRO A 42 7.34 -4.29 -12.27
C PRO A 42 8.81 -3.89 -12.11
N GLU A 43 9.65 -4.18 -13.11
CA GLU A 43 11.09 -3.90 -13.11
C GLU A 43 11.37 -2.40 -13.13
N ASP A 44 10.46 -1.60 -13.69
CA ASP A 44 10.57 -0.14 -13.70
C ASP A 44 10.40 0.43 -12.28
N VAL A 45 9.35 0.01 -11.57
CA VAL A 45 9.07 0.54 -10.22
C VAL A 45 10.04 0.01 -9.16
N LEU A 46 10.63 -1.17 -9.38
CA LEU A 46 11.66 -1.72 -8.47
C LEU A 46 12.91 -0.85 -8.40
N LYS A 47 13.18 -0.06 -9.44
CA LYS A 47 14.33 0.85 -9.55
C LYS A 47 14.08 2.22 -8.91
N LEU A 48 12.84 2.55 -8.53
CA LEU A 48 12.52 3.83 -7.90
C LEU A 48 13.17 3.94 -6.52
N ASN A 49 14.00 4.97 -6.32
CA ASN A 49 14.66 5.24 -5.05
C ASN A 49 13.92 6.25 -4.18
N ARG A 50 12.85 6.85 -4.70
CA ARG A 50 12.05 7.92 -4.08
C ARG A 50 10.57 7.68 -4.26
N ILE A 51 9.77 8.32 -3.41
CA ILE A 51 8.30 8.34 -3.56
C ILE A 51 7.95 9.09 -4.85
N THR A 52 6.97 8.61 -5.62
CA THR A 52 6.51 9.39 -6.78
C THR A 52 5.63 10.55 -6.31
N LYS A 53 5.74 11.68 -7.01
CA LYS A 53 4.94 12.89 -6.74
C LYS A 53 3.51 12.71 -7.23
N SER A 54 3.33 12.08 -8.38
CA SER A 54 2.06 11.86 -9.05
C SER A 54 1.74 10.37 -9.16
N TYR A 55 0.50 10.06 -9.50
CA TYR A 55 0.11 8.70 -9.86
C TYR A 55 0.68 8.33 -11.24
N LEU A 56 1.16 7.09 -11.35
CA LEU A 56 1.79 6.56 -12.55
C LEU A 56 0.79 5.94 -13.54
N CYS A 57 -0.48 5.81 -13.14
CA CYS A 57 -1.56 5.37 -14.02
C CYS A 57 -2.87 6.07 -13.64
N PRO A 58 -3.73 6.37 -14.64
CA PRO A 58 -5.05 6.89 -14.39
C PRO A 58 -5.98 5.79 -13.83
N PRO A 59 -7.10 6.13 -13.17
CA PRO A 59 -8.05 5.15 -12.65
C PRO A 59 -8.60 4.19 -13.72
N GLU A 60 -8.76 4.67 -14.95
CA GLU A 60 -9.27 3.90 -16.10
C GLU A 60 -8.32 2.77 -16.52
N ALA A 61 -7.07 2.77 -16.06
CA ALA A 61 -6.15 1.65 -16.26
C ALA A 61 -6.61 0.37 -15.54
N ASN A 62 -7.51 0.48 -14.55
CA ASN A 62 -8.12 -0.65 -13.86
C ASN A 62 -9.24 -1.30 -14.70
N VAL A 63 -8.89 -1.81 -15.89
CA VAL A 63 -9.81 -2.47 -16.83
C VAL A 63 -10.36 -3.82 -16.32
N TYR A 64 -9.88 -4.28 -15.16
CA TYR A 64 -10.29 -5.54 -14.52
C TYR A 64 -11.33 -5.34 -13.42
N ASP A 65 -11.77 -4.10 -13.18
CA ASP A 65 -12.69 -3.71 -12.11
C ASP A 65 -12.29 -4.27 -10.74
N ILE A 66 -10.98 -4.18 -10.42
CA ILE A 66 -10.48 -4.60 -9.12
C ILE A 66 -10.90 -3.57 -8.08
N GLU A 67 -11.64 -3.99 -7.06
CA GLU A 67 -12.04 -3.12 -5.96
C GLU A 67 -11.68 -3.73 -4.61
N PHE A 68 -10.87 -3.04 -3.82
CA PHE A 68 -10.60 -3.41 -2.43
C PHE A 68 -11.79 -3.06 -1.54
N VAL A 69 -12.36 -4.09 -0.90
CA VAL A 69 -13.56 -3.98 -0.07
C VAL A 69 -13.27 -4.16 1.41
N ARG A 70 -12.16 -4.83 1.78
CA ARG A 70 -11.73 -4.96 3.17
C ARG A 70 -10.22 -4.99 3.26
N PHE A 71 -9.70 -4.39 4.32
CA PHE A 71 -8.29 -4.48 4.66
C PHE A 71 -8.13 -4.57 6.17
N LYS A 72 -7.35 -5.55 6.63
CA LYS A 72 -7.12 -5.83 8.05
C LYS A 72 -5.65 -6.12 8.29
N ILE A 73 -5.04 -5.42 9.24
CA ILE A 73 -3.69 -5.70 9.71
C ILE A 73 -3.77 -6.34 11.08
N ARG A 74 -3.02 -7.41 11.31
CA ARG A 74 -2.79 -7.98 12.65
C ARG A 74 -1.31 -8.19 12.93
N ASP A 75 -0.95 -8.07 14.19
CA ASP A 75 0.33 -8.57 14.69
C ASP A 75 0.29 -10.10 14.72
N LEU A 76 1.27 -10.76 14.07
CA LEU A 76 1.33 -12.22 14.04
C LEU A 76 1.89 -12.83 15.32
N ASP A 77 2.64 -12.06 16.12
CA ASP A 77 3.20 -12.57 17.38
C ASP A 77 2.11 -12.64 18.47
N THR A 78 1.20 -11.67 18.52
CA THR A 78 0.14 -11.60 19.54
C THR A 78 -1.26 -11.95 19.03
N GLY A 79 -1.47 -11.96 17.71
CA GLY A 79 -2.79 -12.09 17.08
C GLY A 79 -3.66 -10.82 17.18
N THR A 80 -3.16 -9.74 17.78
CA THR A 80 -3.89 -8.48 17.94
C THR A 80 -4.16 -7.86 16.58
N VAL A 81 -5.43 -7.63 16.23
CA VAL A 81 -5.80 -6.82 15.07
C VAL A 81 -5.35 -5.40 15.36
N LEU A 82 -4.48 -4.82 14.53
CA LEU A 82 -3.93 -3.48 14.68
C LEU A 82 -4.80 -2.45 13.97
N PHE A 83 -5.46 -2.88 12.91
CA PHE A 83 -6.26 -2.03 12.04
C PHE A 83 -7.24 -2.87 11.24
N GLU A 84 -8.47 -2.39 11.06
CA GLU A 84 -9.43 -2.95 10.12
C GLU A 84 -10.31 -1.87 9.48
N ILE A 85 -10.50 -2.00 8.17
CA ILE A 85 -11.45 -1.21 7.40
C ILE A 85 -12.23 -2.10 6.44
N ALA A 86 -13.53 -1.84 6.32
CA ALA A 86 -14.39 -2.50 5.36
C ALA A 86 -15.31 -1.47 4.68
N LYS A 87 -15.46 -1.54 3.36
CA LYS A 87 -16.54 -0.85 2.65
C LYS A 87 -17.85 -1.56 2.99
N ARG A 88 -18.89 -0.80 3.35
CA ARG A 88 -20.24 -1.38 3.47
C ARG A 88 -20.68 -1.88 2.10
N SER A 89 -21.12 -3.13 2.00
CA SER A 89 -21.70 -3.65 0.76
C SER A 89 -22.95 -2.83 0.43
N SER A 90 -23.10 -2.44 -0.84
CA SER A 90 -24.16 -1.60 -1.43
C SER A 90 -25.60 -2.13 -1.31
N SER A 91 -25.88 -3.01 -0.34
CA SER A 91 -27.16 -3.66 -0.09
C SER A 91 -28.00 -3.02 1.02
N SER A 92 -27.51 -1.97 1.69
CA SER A 92 -28.28 -1.23 2.70
C SER A 92 -28.33 0.25 2.34
N ASN A 93 -29.45 0.66 1.75
CA ASN A 93 -29.87 2.03 1.41
C ASN A 93 -28.92 2.84 0.50
N PRO A 94 -29.34 3.20 -0.73
CA PRO A 94 -28.55 4.01 -1.66
C PRO A 94 -28.33 5.48 -1.21
N GLU A 95 -28.79 5.85 -0.01
CA GLU A 95 -28.54 7.16 0.62
C GLU A 95 -27.35 7.15 1.59
N ASP A 96 -26.91 5.96 2.04
CA ASP A 96 -25.61 5.84 2.70
C ASP A 96 -24.58 5.82 1.57
N GLY A 97 -23.87 6.93 1.37
CA GLY A 97 -22.70 6.95 0.49
C GLY A 97 -21.71 5.83 0.83
N ASN A 98 -20.70 5.59 -0.01
CA ASN A 98 -19.64 4.60 0.22
C ASN A 98 -18.79 4.96 1.47
N ILE A 99 -19.37 4.91 2.67
CA ILE A 99 -18.72 5.25 3.93
C ILE A 99 -18.07 3.97 4.44
N PRO A 100 -16.73 3.91 4.50
CA PRO A 100 -16.05 2.78 5.09
C PRO A 100 -16.36 2.68 6.58
N PHE A 101 -16.65 1.46 7.04
CA PHE A 101 -16.64 1.15 8.46
C PHE A 101 -15.20 0.93 8.91
N ILE A 102 -14.72 1.79 9.82
CA ILE A 102 -13.38 1.70 10.39
C ILE A 102 -13.50 1.12 11.79
N GLN A 103 -12.88 -0.03 12.02
CA GLN A 103 -12.72 -0.62 13.34
C GLN A 103 -11.25 -0.53 13.72
N SER A 104 -10.93 0.45 14.57
CA SER A 104 -9.59 0.58 15.12
C SER A 104 -9.46 -0.20 16.43
N SER A 105 -8.35 -0.91 16.60
CA SER A 105 -7.88 -1.31 17.93
C SER A 105 -6.84 -0.29 18.41
N GLY A 106 -6.54 -0.27 19.72
CA GLY A 106 -5.79 0.81 20.38
C GLY A 106 -4.34 1.09 19.91
N LEU A 107 -3.88 0.54 18.79
CA LEU A 107 -2.60 0.85 18.15
C LEU A 107 -2.72 1.75 16.90
N LEU A 108 -3.95 2.06 16.48
CA LEU A 108 -4.28 3.07 15.46
C LEU A 108 -5.26 4.08 16.09
N ASP A 109 -4.98 5.37 16.01
CA ASP A 109 -5.78 6.39 16.71
C ASP A 109 -6.89 6.95 15.82
N SER A 110 -6.59 7.24 14.55
CA SER A 110 -7.63 7.50 13.54
C SER A 110 -7.13 7.28 12.11
N LEU A 111 -8.05 7.31 11.14
CA LEU A 111 -7.71 7.32 9.71
C LEU A 111 -8.44 8.44 9.02
N GLU A 112 -7.72 9.12 8.14
CA GLU A 112 -8.29 10.03 7.17
C GLU A 112 -8.23 9.34 5.81
N ILE A 113 -9.40 9.00 5.28
CA ILE A 113 -9.54 8.68 3.87
C ILE A 113 -9.97 9.97 3.22
N GLU A 114 -9.14 10.49 2.32
CA GLU A 114 -9.52 11.63 1.50
C GLU A 114 -10.60 11.17 0.49
N SER A 115 -11.85 11.17 0.94
CA SER A 115 -13.03 11.25 0.09
C SER A 115 -13.45 12.72 0.04
N SER A 116 -12.82 13.52 -0.83
CA SER A 116 -13.18 14.92 -1.01
C SER A 116 -14.64 15.02 -1.47
N SER A 117 -15.45 15.74 -0.70
CA SER A 117 -16.88 15.95 -0.93
C SER A 117 -17.15 17.13 -1.85
N GLU A 118 -16.36 17.32 -2.90
CA GLU A 118 -16.59 18.32 -3.95
C GLU A 118 -16.20 17.74 -5.32
N GLU A 119 -17.04 18.01 -6.31
CA GLU A 119 -17.00 17.49 -7.67
C GLU A 119 -15.61 17.65 -8.33
N SER A 120 -15.00 16.55 -8.80
CA SER A 120 -13.96 16.42 -9.86
C SER A 120 -12.64 15.67 -9.56
N ASP A 121 -12.43 15.05 -8.40
CA ASP A 121 -11.20 14.28 -8.19
C ASP A 121 -11.32 12.84 -8.70
N GLN A 122 -10.83 12.60 -9.92
CA GLN A 122 -10.63 11.26 -10.52
C GLN A 122 -9.84 10.31 -9.60
N ASN A 123 -9.16 10.81 -8.58
CA ASN A 123 -8.27 10.03 -7.73
C ASN A 123 -8.83 9.75 -6.32
N SER A 124 -10.13 9.99 -6.09
CA SER A 124 -10.81 9.72 -4.81
C SER A 124 -10.61 8.26 -4.36
N GLY A 125 -10.17 8.07 -3.11
CA GLY A 125 -9.97 6.74 -2.50
C GLY A 125 -8.65 6.01 -2.83
N ARG A 126 -7.73 6.61 -3.59
CA ARG A 126 -6.39 6.04 -3.88
C ARG A 126 -5.30 6.50 -2.91
N PHE A 127 -5.64 7.37 -1.96
CA PHE A 127 -4.75 7.85 -0.90
C PHE A 127 -5.30 7.46 0.48
N VAL A 128 -4.44 6.96 1.38
CA VAL A 128 -4.81 6.63 2.76
C VAL A 128 -3.80 7.23 3.73
N ARG A 129 -4.28 7.95 4.74
CA ARG A 129 -3.45 8.45 5.84
C ARG A 129 -3.60 7.56 7.07
N TYR A 130 -2.49 6.95 7.48
CA TYR A 130 -2.42 6.08 8.65
C TYR A 130 -1.91 6.81 9.88
N GLN A 131 -2.55 6.63 11.02
CA GLN A 131 -2.10 7.16 12.30
C GLN A 131 -1.86 6.06 13.33
N PHE A 132 -0.65 5.51 13.30
CA PHE A 132 -0.24 4.47 14.23
C PHE A 132 0.40 5.04 15.50
N THR A 133 0.48 4.21 16.52
CA THR A 133 1.26 4.49 17.73
C THR A 133 2.74 4.15 17.53
N PRO A 134 3.66 4.65 18.38
CA PRO A 134 5.08 4.30 18.33
C PRO A 134 5.37 2.80 18.46
N GLN A 135 4.43 2.05 19.04
CA GLN A 135 4.55 0.61 19.25
C GLN A 135 4.53 -0.16 17.92
N PHE A 136 3.90 0.39 16.88
CA PHE A 136 3.84 -0.22 15.56
C PHE A 136 5.25 -0.44 14.95
N LEU A 137 6.16 0.52 15.13
CA LEU A 137 7.54 0.43 14.65
C LEU A 137 8.40 -0.63 15.37
N LYS A 138 7.89 -1.24 16.45
CA LYS A 138 8.56 -2.31 17.20
C LYS A 138 8.11 -3.70 16.78
N LEU A 139 7.08 -3.80 15.95
CA LEU A 139 6.56 -5.07 15.45
C LEU A 139 7.59 -5.74 14.53
N LYS A 140 7.63 -7.06 14.56
CA LYS A 140 8.52 -7.86 13.70
C LYS A 140 7.83 -8.32 12.44
N THR A 141 6.62 -8.85 12.61
CA THR A 141 5.86 -9.44 11.52
C THR A 141 4.39 -9.09 11.67
N VAL A 142 3.79 -8.58 10.61
CA VAL A 142 2.35 -8.31 10.56
C VAL A 142 1.74 -9.08 9.39
N GLY A 143 0.52 -9.57 9.59
CA GLY A 143 -0.30 -10.16 8.53
C GLY A 143 -1.33 -9.13 8.09
N ALA A 144 -1.34 -8.79 6.81
CA ALA A 144 -2.35 -7.93 6.22
C ALA A 144 -3.29 -8.77 5.36
N THR A 145 -4.53 -8.93 5.81
CA THR A 145 -5.59 -9.56 5.05
C THR A 145 -6.28 -8.52 4.19
N VAL A 146 -6.35 -8.76 2.89
CA VAL A 146 -7.04 -7.92 1.91
C VAL A 146 -8.20 -8.72 1.34
N GLU A 147 -9.39 -8.14 1.23
CA GLU A 147 -10.49 -8.68 0.43
C GLU A 147 -10.79 -7.73 -0.72
N PHE A 148 -10.97 -8.29 -1.92
CA PHE A 148 -11.22 -7.52 -3.13
C PHE A 148 -12.12 -8.26 -4.11
N THR A 149 -12.93 -7.52 -4.85
CA THR A 149 -13.72 -8.03 -5.96
C THR A 149 -12.95 -7.86 -7.27
N VAL A 150 -13.30 -8.71 -8.24
CA VAL A 150 -12.78 -8.66 -9.61
C VAL A 150 -13.96 -8.69 -10.57
N GLY A 151 -13.86 -7.92 -11.66
CA GLY A 151 -14.85 -7.89 -12.73
C GLY A 151 -14.93 -9.18 -13.54
N ASN A 152 -15.43 -9.07 -14.77
CA ASN A 152 -15.71 -10.23 -15.62
C ASN A 152 -14.47 -10.79 -16.35
N HIS A 153 -13.34 -10.09 -16.31
CA HIS A 153 -12.10 -10.50 -16.96
C HIS A 153 -11.24 -11.39 -16.04
N PRO A 154 -10.71 -12.53 -16.54
CA PRO A 154 -9.81 -13.36 -15.75
C PRO A 154 -8.48 -12.67 -15.52
N ILE A 155 -7.94 -12.83 -14.31
CA ILE A 155 -6.63 -12.31 -13.93
C ILE A 155 -5.72 -13.48 -13.62
N SER A 156 -4.55 -13.58 -14.26
CA SER A 156 -3.59 -14.69 -14.08
C SER A 156 -2.40 -14.34 -13.21
N ASN A 157 -1.82 -13.16 -13.41
CA ASN A 157 -0.57 -12.74 -12.78
C ASN A 157 -0.80 -11.42 -12.03
N PHE A 158 -1.70 -11.44 -11.04
CA PHE A 158 -1.90 -10.27 -10.19
C PHE A 158 -0.76 -10.15 -9.17
N ARG A 159 -0.09 -9.00 -9.17
CA ARG A 159 1.10 -8.73 -8.34
C ARG A 159 1.01 -7.33 -7.77
N MET A 160 1.48 -7.16 -6.54
CA MET A 160 1.65 -5.85 -5.91
C MET A 160 3.10 -5.65 -5.50
N ILE A 161 3.66 -4.50 -5.85
CA ILE A 161 4.93 -4.00 -5.32
C ILE A 161 4.62 -2.79 -4.47
N GLU A 162 4.93 -2.87 -3.18
CA GLU A 162 4.71 -1.80 -2.21
C GLU A 162 6.05 -1.30 -1.68
N ARG A 163 6.32 0.00 -1.83
CA ARG A 163 7.61 0.61 -1.48
C ARG A 163 7.41 1.67 -0.42
N HIS A 164 8.12 1.57 0.68
CA HIS A 164 8.07 2.51 1.80
C HIS A 164 9.31 3.38 1.84
N TYR A 165 9.12 4.67 2.03
CA TYR A 165 10.17 5.67 2.09
C TYR A 165 10.02 6.51 3.35
N PHE A 166 11.13 6.98 3.90
CA PHE A 166 11.17 8.04 4.91
C PHE A 166 12.12 9.13 4.45
N LYS A 167 11.64 10.38 4.34
CA LYS A 167 12.44 11.51 3.85
C LYS A 167 13.18 11.19 2.53
N GLU A 168 12.45 10.67 1.54
CA GLU A 168 12.98 10.26 0.22
C GLU A 168 13.96 9.07 0.23
N LYS A 169 14.15 8.37 1.36
CA LYS A 169 15.00 7.19 1.45
C LYS A 169 14.17 5.92 1.56
N LEU A 170 14.41 4.97 0.66
CA LEU A 170 13.76 3.66 0.69
C LEU A 170 14.05 2.93 2.01
N LEU A 171 12.99 2.62 2.75
CA LEU A 171 13.03 1.79 3.96
C LEU A 171 12.95 0.30 3.59
N LYS A 172 11.94 -0.05 2.77
CA LYS A 172 11.68 -1.43 2.35
C LYS A 172 10.83 -1.46 1.09
N SER A 173 11.08 -2.46 0.24
CA SER A 173 10.16 -2.86 -0.83
C SER A 173 9.60 -4.23 -0.47
N PHE A 174 8.28 -4.36 -0.55
CA PHE A 174 7.55 -5.60 -0.49
C PHE A 174 7.03 -5.93 -1.88
N ASP A 175 6.97 -7.22 -2.19
CA ASP A 175 6.65 -7.72 -3.52
C ASP A 175 5.83 -8.98 -3.33
N PHE A 176 4.54 -8.91 -3.63
CA PHE A 176 3.57 -9.96 -3.36
C PHE A 176 2.89 -10.38 -4.65
N GLU A 177 2.78 -11.68 -4.85
CA GLU A 177 2.00 -12.26 -5.95
C GLU A 177 0.69 -12.78 -5.37
N PHE A 178 -0.45 -12.26 -5.85
CA PHE A 178 -1.76 -12.82 -5.55
C PHE A 178 -2.03 -14.07 -6.40
N GLY A 179 -1.52 -14.07 -7.65
CA GLY A 179 -1.72 -15.14 -8.61
C GLY A 179 -3.02 -15.00 -9.40
N PHE A 180 -3.70 -16.13 -9.63
CA PHE A 180 -4.92 -16.19 -10.43
C PHE A 180 -6.14 -15.75 -9.63
N CYS A 181 -6.92 -14.79 -10.14
CA CYS A 181 -8.19 -14.36 -9.55
C CYS A 181 -9.37 -14.81 -10.41
N ILE A 182 -10.38 -15.40 -9.76
CA ILE A 182 -11.58 -15.88 -10.45
C ILE A 182 -12.42 -14.67 -10.90
N PRO A 183 -12.90 -14.61 -12.15
CA PRO A 183 -13.84 -13.56 -12.59
C PRO A 183 -15.11 -13.52 -11.76
N ASN A 184 -15.71 -12.33 -11.60
CA ASN A 184 -16.97 -12.09 -10.91
C ASN A 184 -17.00 -12.70 -9.49
N SER A 185 -15.89 -12.60 -8.78
CA SER A 185 -15.72 -13.20 -7.46
C SER A 185 -15.15 -12.22 -6.46
N CYS A 186 -15.31 -12.54 -5.17
CA CYS A 186 -14.60 -11.89 -4.09
C CYS A 186 -13.42 -12.78 -3.69
N ASN A 187 -12.23 -12.20 -3.66
CA ASN A 187 -10.98 -12.87 -3.36
C ASN A 187 -10.44 -12.30 -2.05
N SER A 188 -9.84 -13.15 -1.23
CA SER A 188 -9.15 -12.77 -0.01
C SER A 188 -7.70 -13.22 -0.10
N CYS A 189 -6.76 -12.34 0.21
CA CYS A 189 -5.33 -12.65 0.25
C CYS A 189 -4.74 -12.17 1.57
N GLU A 190 -3.83 -12.95 2.14
CA GLU A 190 -3.03 -12.54 3.27
C GLU A 190 -1.57 -12.33 2.87
N HIS A 191 -1.10 -11.09 3.04
CA HIS A 191 0.29 -10.71 2.86
C HIS A 191 1.02 -10.70 4.21
N ILE A 192 2.17 -11.34 4.26
CA ILE A 192 3.01 -11.39 5.46
C ILE A 192 4.14 -10.39 5.30
N TYR A 193 4.09 -9.32 6.09
CA TYR A 193 5.10 -8.27 6.09
C TYR A 193 6.12 -8.56 7.17
N HIS A 194 7.37 -8.72 6.76
CA HIS A 194 8.52 -8.80 7.66
C HIS A 194 9.19 -7.43 7.75
N PHE A 195 9.05 -6.77 8.90
CA PHE A 195 9.56 -5.42 9.06
C PHE A 195 11.09 -5.40 9.09
N PRO A 196 11.73 -4.38 8.48
CA PRO A 196 13.16 -4.20 8.58
C PRO A 196 13.56 -3.86 10.02
N LYS A 197 14.80 -4.19 10.40
CA LYS A 197 15.36 -3.72 11.67
C LYS A 197 15.68 -2.23 11.54
N LEU A 198 14.89 -1.39 12.18
CA LEU A 198 15.12 0.05 12.23
C LEU A 198 16.04 0.42 13.39
N SER A 199 16.94 1.37 13.18
CA SER A 199 17.80 1.89 14.27
C SER A 199 16.97 2.74 15.23
N LYS A 200 17.38 2.84 16.49
CA LYS A 200 16.68 3.69 17.48
C LYS A 200 16.57 5.14 17.02
N ALA A 201 17.64 5.68 16.43
CA ALA A 201 17.65 7.04 15.91
C ALA A 201 16.62 7.23 14.79
N LEU A 202 16.51 6.28 13.86
CA LEU A 202 15.54 6.32 12.77
C LEU A 202 14.10 6.20 13.29
N VAL A 203 13.85 5.31 14.25
CA VAL A 203 12.53 5.19 14.90
C VAL A 203 12.11 6.50 15.55
N THR A 204 13.00 7.13 16.31
CA THR A 204 12.73 8.45 16.90
C THR A 204 12.47 9.52 15.85
N ASP A 205 13.25 9.54 14.76
CA ASP A 205 13.07 10.48 13.65
C ASP A 205 11.70 10.29 12.96
N MET A 206 11.29 9.05 12.71
CA MET A 206 9.98 8.72 12.13
C MET A 206 8.80 9.10 13.03
N ILE A 207 8.94 9.00 14.35
CA ILE A 207 7.90 9.42 15.30
C ILE A 207 7.77 10.95 15.33
N ASN A 208 8.88 11.67 15.26
CA ASN A 208 8.91 13.14 15.35
C ASN A 208 8.50 13.85 14.04
N HIS A 209 8.43 13.13 12.92
CA HIS A 209 8.12 13.67 11.60
C HIS A 209 6.92 12.91 10.99
N PRO A 210 5.70 13.13 11.50
CA PRO A 210 4.51 12.48 10.97
C PRO A 210 4.33 12.78 9.48
N TYR A 211 3.85 11.79 8.72
CA TYR A 211 3.56 11.87 7.28
C TYR A 211 4.79 12.07 6.36
N GLU A 212 5.99 12.09 6.92
CA GLU A 212 7.25 11.99 6.15
C GLU A 212 7.66 10.55 5.84
N THR A 213 7.02 9.58 6.50
CA THR A 213 6.99 8.20 6.01
C THR A 213 5.84 8.06 5.02
N ARG A 214 6.13 7.58 3.81
CA ARG A 214 5.18 7.44 2.71
C ARG A 214 5.36 6.13 1.96
N SER A 215 4.34 5.66 1.28
CA SER A 215 4.44 4.49 0.42
C SER A 215 3.74 4.65 -0.91
N ASP A 216 4.28 3.95 -1.91
CA ASP A 216 3.64 3.69 -3.19
C ASP A 216 3.30 2.21 -3.28
N SER A 217 2.05 1.90 -3.60
CA SER A 217 1.54 0.55 -3.87
C SER A 217 1.19 0.43 -5.34
N PHE A 218 2.02 -0.28 -6.10
CA PHE A 218 1.86 -0.50 -7.53
C PHE A 218 1.26 -1.88 -7.77
N TYR A 219 0.16 -1.95 -8.51
CA TYR A 219 -0.56 -3.18 -8.81
C TYR A 219 -0.44 -3.49 -10.28
N PHE A 220 -0.05 -4.72 -10.58
CA PHE A 220 0.22 -5.20 -11.92
C PHE A 220 -0.66 -6.39 -12.25
N VAL A 221 -1.17 -6.43 -13.47
CA VAL A 221 -1.75 -7.63 -14.07
C VAL A 221 -0.97 -7.94 -15.32
N ASN A 222 -0.44 -9.17 -15.41
CA ASN A 222 0.35 -9.63 -16.56
C ASN A 222 1.57 -8.74 -16.89
N GLY A 223 2.14 -8.10 -15.86
CA GLY A 223 3.31 -7.25 -16.00
C GLY A 223 3.01 -5.79 -16.37
N GLU A 224 1.75 -5.39 -16.45
CA GLU A 224 1.34 -4.03 -16.78
C GLU A 224 0.72 -3.35 -15.55
N LEU A 225 1.11 -2.09 -15.28
CA LEU A 225 0.57 -1.30 -14.17
C LEU A 225 -0.90 -0.95 -14.43
N ILE A 226 -1.80 -1.40 -13.56
CA ILE A 226 -3.25 -1.16 -13.68
C ILE A 226 -3.81 -0.29 -12.55
N MET A 227 -3.12 -0.21 -11.42
CA MET A 227 -3.52 0.63 -10.28
C MET A 227 -2.30 1.06 -9.48
N HIS A 228 -2.38 2.25 -8.91
CA HIS A 228 -1.33 2.80 -8.07
C HIS A 228 -1.99 3.54 -6.90
N ASN A 229 -1.78 3.07 -5.67
CA ASN A 229 -2.29 3.70 -4.46
C ASN A 229 -1.13 4.29 -3.65
N LYS A 230 -1.42 5.32 -2.87
CA LYS A 230 -0.45 6.04 -2.05
C LYS A 230 -0.89 6.05 -0.59
N ALA A 231 0.08 6.15 0.30
CA ALA A 231 -0.21 6.37 1.71
C ALA A 231 0.86 7.21 2.40
N ASP A 232 0.48 7.87 3.48
CA ASP A 232 1.39 8.45 4.46
C ASP A 232 1.11 7.91 5.86
N TYR A 233 2.11 8.01 6.73
CA TYR A 233 2.09 7.36 8.05
C TYR A 233 2.54 8.34 9.14
N SER A 234 1.74 8.43 10.19
CA SER A 234 2.16 8.95 11.49
C SER A 234 2.40 7.80 12.46
N TYR A 235 3.38 7.98 13.35
CA TYR A 235 3.71 7.04 14.42
C TYR A 235 3.68 7.70 15.81
N ASN A 236 3.15 8.93 15.93
CA ASN A 236 3.12 9.67 17.20
C ASN A 236 1.92 9.32 18.09
N GLY A 237 0.97 8.51 17.61
CA GLY A 237 -0.27 8.20 18.33
C GLY A 237 -1.11 9.44 18.65
N ASN A 238 -1.12 10.44 17.77
CA ASN A 238 -1.81 11.73 17.93
C ASN A 238 -1.46 12.51 19.20
N LEU A 239 -0.29 12.23 19.77
CA LEU A 239 0.30 13.15 20.73
C LEU A 239 0.64 14.43 19.97
N ASN A 240 -0.03 15.53 20.30
CA ASN A 240 0.43 16.87 19.94
C ASN A 240 1.74 17.11 20.69
N ILE A 241 2.87 16.85 20.01
CA ILE A 241 4.22 17.16 20.51
C ILE A 241 4.53 18.62 20.19
#